data_AF-A0AAN7F954-F1
#
_entry.id   AF-A0AAN7F954-F1
#
_cell.length_a   1.000
_cell.length_b   1.000
_cell.length_c   1.000
_cell.angle_alpha   90.00
_cell.angle_beta   90.00
_cell.angle_gamma   90.00
#
_symmetry.space_group_name_H-M   'P 1'
#
loop_
_entity.id
_entity.type
_entity.pdbx_description
1 polymer ?
#
loop_
_entity_poly.entity_id
_entity_poly.type
_entity_poly.pdbx_seq_one_letter_code
_entity_poly.pdbx_strand_id
1 'polypeptide(L)'
;MDEVEEILGRNRPEDVTWLCSLSASELDMLISLKMLILQRAKVIGHESLAKKFDLKMLRAMGFILMEYLKGKVKDLSLVSGENAEFMDCCNLLKFSVEEIMSNEEIKACIGRSKKSPAKR
;
A
#
# COMPACT_ATOMS: atom_id res chain seq x y z
N MET A 1 -12.21 -24.28 6.58
CA MET A 1 -11.68 -22.91 6.71
C MET A 1 -12.00 -22.26 5.39
N ASP A 2 -12.76 -21.18 5.37
CA ASP A 2 -13.20 -20.57 4.12
C ASP A 2 -11.97 -20.10 3.35
N GLU A 3 -11.87 -20.48 2.08
CA GLU A 3 -10.74 -20.16 1.20
C GLU A 3 -10.50 -18.63 1.11
N VAL A 4 -11.55 -17.86 1.37
CA VAL A 4 -11.59 -16.40 1.47
C VAL A 4 -10.87 -15.88 2.74
N GLU A 5 -11.04 -16.55 3.89
CA GLU A 5 -10.30 -16.23 5.12
C GLU A 5 -8.80 -16.47 4.97
N GLU A 6 -8.40 -17.49 4.20
CA GLU A 6 -6.99 -17.80 3.97
C GLU A 6 -6.29 -16.74 3.11
N ILE A 7 -7.04 -16.12 2.19
CA ILE A 7 -6.56 -15.10 1.26
C ILE A 7 -6.54 -13.70 1.91
N LEU A 8 -7.62 -13.33 2.61
CA LEU A 8 -7.72 -12.04 3.30
C LEU A 8 -6.91 -12.01 4.59
N GLY A 9 -6.71 -13.17 5.23
CA GLY A 9 -6.13 -13.27 6.56
C GLY A 9 -6.94 -12.44 7.56
N ARG A 10 -6.27 -11.51 8.26
CA ARG A 10 -6.92 -10.57 9.18
C ARG A 10 -7.27 -9.22 8.54
N ASN A 11 -7.11 -9.09 7.23
CA ASN A 11 -7.33 -7.83 6.54
C ASN A 11 -8.79 -7.70 6.11
N ARG A 12 -9.26 -6.46 6.05
CA ARG A 12 -10.60 -6.19 5.54
C ARG A 12 -10.61 -6.27 4.00
N PRO A 13 -11.72 -6.69 3.36
CA PRO A 13 -11.83 -6.73 1.90
C PRO A 13 -11.53 -5.39 1.22
N GLU A 14 -11.87 -4.28 1.86
CA GLU A 14 -11.61 -2.93 1.35
C GLU A 14 -10.12 -2.57 1.38
N ASP A 15 -9.37 -3.08 2.35
CA ASP A 15 -7.92 -2.86 2.43
C ASP A 15 -7.19 -3.71 1.39
N VAL A 16 -7.67 -4.92 1.11
CA VAL A 16 -7.11 -5.77 0.05
C VAL A 16 -7.46 -5.26 -1.34
N THR A 17 -8.70 -4.79 -1.54
CA THR A 17 -9.11 -4.14 -2.79
C THR A 17 -8.25 -2.92 -3.08
N TRP A 18 -8.08 -2.05 -2.08
CA TRP A 18 -7.17 -0.91 -2.18
C TRP A 18 -5.75 -1.34 -2.54
N LEU A 19 -5.19 -2.34 -1.86
CA LEU A 19 -3.84 -2.84 -2.14
C LEU A 19 -3.70 -3.34 -3.59
N CYS A 20 -4.73 -4.00 -4.13
CA CYS A 20 -4.76 -4.50 -5.51
C CYS A 20 -4.88 -3.39 -6.56
N SER A 21 -5.42 -2.22 -6.19
CA SER A 21 -5.53 -1.05 -7.07
C SER A 21 -4.21 -0.29 -7.26
N LEU A 22 -3.20 -0.55 -6.42
CA LEU A 22 -1.96 0.20 -6.43
C LEU A 22 -1.09 -0.15 -7.63
N SER A 23 -0.46 0.87 -8.22
CA SER A 23 0.58 0.71 -9.21
C SER A 23 1.85 0.08 -8.61
N ALA A 24 2.75 -0.39 -9.47
CA ALA A 24 4.02 -0.99 -9.03
C ALA A 24 4.86 -0.03 -8.16
N SER A 25 4.92 1.26 -8.50
CA SER A 25 5.64 2.28 -7.73
C SER A 25 5.01 2.55 -6.37
N GLU A 26 3.67 2.52 -6.27
CA GLU A 26 2.96 2.71 -5.01
C GLU A 26 3.13 1.50 -4.08
N LEU A 27 3.11 0.29 -4.65
CA LEU A 27 3.44 -0.93 -3.91
C LEU A 27 4.88 -0.91 -3.40
N ASP A 28 5.84 -0.53 -4.24
CA ASP A 28 7.25 -0.42 -3.85
C ASP A 28 7.46 0.60 -2.72
N MET A 29 6.74 1.73 -2.77
CA MET A 29 6.74 2.71 -1.69
C MET A 29 6.23 2.14 -0.36
N LEU A 30 5.12 1.39 -0.37
CA LEU A 30 4.57 0.76 0.84
C LEU A 30 5.48 -0.34 1.38
N ILE A 31 6.08 -1.15 0.50
CA ILE A 31 7.07 -2.16 0.86
C ILE A 31 8.26 -1.49 1.54
N SER A 32 8.79 -0.43 0.94
CA SER A 32 9.90 0.35 1.48
C SER A 32 9.55 0.96 2.84
N LEU A 33 8.35 1.51 3.00
CA LEU A 33 7.86 2.04 4.27
C LEU A 33 7.80 0.95 5.36
N LYS A 34 7.27 -0.23 5.03
CA LYS A 34 7.23 -1.38 5.94
C LYS A 34 8.63 -1.83 6.34
N MET A 35 9.57 -1.90 5.38
CA MET A 35 10.96 -2.24 5.68
C MET A 35 11.60 -1.22 6.62
N LEU A 36 11.39 0.08 6.39
CA LEU A 36 11.91 1.14 7.27
C LEU A 36 11.37 1.01 8.70
N ILE A 37 10.08 0.72 8.87
CA ILE A 37 9.47 0.49 10.18
C ILE A 37 10.12 -0.70 10.89
N LEU A 38 10.28 -1.83 10.18
CA LEU A 38 10.91 -3.05 10.72
C LEU A 38 12.36 -2.78 11.15
N GLN A 39 13.14 -2.11 10.29
CA GLN A 39 14.52 -1.76 10.60
C GLN A 39 14.62 -0.84 11.82
N ARG A 40 13.80 0.21 11.89
CA ARG A 40 13.81 1.13 13.03
C ARG A 40 13.41 0.43 14.33
N ALA A 41 12.34 -0.38 14.30
CA ALA A 41 11.89 -1.16 15.45
C ALA A 41 12.98 -2.10 15.96
N LYS A 42 13.73 -2.73 15.05
CA LYS A 42 14.89 -3.56 15.40
C LYS A 42 16.01 -2.76 16.06
N VAL A 43 16.41 -1.64 15.46
CA VAL A 43 17.50 -0.78 15.99
C VAL A 43 17.22 -0.30 17.41
N ILE A 44 15.97 0.01 17.74
CA ILE A 44 15.57 0.47 19.09
C ILE A 44 15.25 -0.69 20.05
N GLY A 45 15.38 -1.95 19.63
CA GLY A 45 15.07 -3.12 20.48
C GLY A 45 13.58 -3.42 20.68
N HIS A 46 12.70 -2.89 19.84
CA HIS A 46 11.24 -3.02 19.95
C HIS A 46 10.59 -3.69 18.71
N GLU A 47 11.18 -4.78 18.21
CA GLU A 47 10.67 -5.51 17.03
C GLU A 47 9.20 -5.93 17.13
N SER A 48 8.72 -6.22 18.35
CA SER A 48 7.33 -6.60 18.59
C SER A 48 6.33 -5.49 18.24
N LEU A 49 6.74 -4.21 18.31
CA LEU A 49 5.89 -3.08 17.90
C LEU A 49 5.67 -3.04 16.40
N ALA A 50 6.62 -3.53 15.59
CA ALA A 50 6.47 -3.57 14.14
C ALA A 50 5.32 -4.51 13.71
N LYS A 51 4.94 -5.49 14.55
CA LYS A 51 3.78 -6.37 14.30
C LYS A 51 2.44 -5.62 14.29
N LYS A 52 2.38 -4.41 14.87
CA LYS A 52 1.19 -3.55 14.85
C LYS A 52 1.00 -2.83 13.52
N PHE A 53 2.00 -2.85 12.63
CA PHE A 53 1.92 -2.24 11.31
C PHE A 53 1.34 -3.23 10.30
N ASP A 54 0.06 -3.56 10.52
CA ASP A 54 -0.75 -4.33 9.59
C ASP A 54 -1.09 -3.52 8.33
N LEU A 55 -1.84 -4.12 7.39
CA LEU A 55 -2.19 -3.47 6.14
C LEU A 55 -2.97 -2.17 6.35
N LYS A 56 -3.87 -2.14 7.34
CA LYS A 56 -4.65 -0.96 7.71
C LYS A 56 -3.74 0.18 8.18
N MET A 57 -2.78 -0.12 9.05
CA MET A 57 -1.81 0.85 9.54
C MET A 57 -0.91 1.35 8.40
N LEU A 58 -0.46 0.45 7.51
CA LEU A 58 0.36 0.81 6.34
C LEU A 58 -0.40 1.72 5.37
N ARG A 59 -1.68 1.43 5.11
CA ARG A 59 -2.58 2.28 4.33
C ARG A 59 -2.68 3.68 4.91
N ALA A 60 -2.95 3.79 6.21
CA ALA A 60 -3.05 5.08 6.89
C ALA A 60 -1.74 5.88 6.83
N MET A 61 -0.60 5.21 7.05
CA MET A 61 0.71 5.86 6.99
C MET A 61 1.07 6.31 5.56
N GLY A 62 0.78 5.49 4.55
CA GLY A 62 0.97 5.86 3.14
C GLY A 62 0.14 7.08 2.77
N PHE A 63 -1.14 7.12 3.16
CA PHE A 63 -2.02 8.26 2.95
C PHE A 63 -1.49 9.54 3.61
N ILE A 64 -1.15 9.49 4.91
CA ILE A 64 -0.62 10.65 5.65
C ILE A 64 0.67 11.17 5.01
N LEU A 65 1.59 10.27 4.63
CA LEU A 65 2.84 10.64 3.99
C LEU A 65 2.60 11.31 2.63
N MET A 66 1.70 10.78 1.82
CA MET A 66 1.39 11.34 0.51
C MET A 66 0.64 12.67 0.61
N GLU A 67 -0.27 12.84 1.57
CA GLU A 67 -0.92 14.13 1.83
C GLU A 67 0.08 15.19 2.29
N TYR A 68 1.03 14.80 3.16
CA TYR A 68 2.11 15.69 3.56
C TYR A 68 2.98 16.12 2.36
N LEU A 69 3.38 15.15 1.52
CA LEU A 69 4.10 15.43 0.29
C LEU A 69 3.28 16.33 -0.65
N LYS A 70 1.96 16.16 -0.71
CA LYS A 70 1.05 16.99 -1.52
C LYS A 70 1.05 18.43 -1.07
N GLY A 71 0.97 18.67 0.23
CA GLY A 71 1.13 20.00 0.80
C GLY A 71 2.47 20.63 0.42
N LYS A 72 3.58 19.88 0.60
CA LYS A 72 4.92 20.37 0.27
C LYS A 72 5.12 20.66 -1.21
N VAL A 73 4.63 19.78 -2.08
CA VAL A 73 4.70 19.98 -3.52
C VAL A 73 3.90 21.21 -3.91
N LYS A 74 2.70 21.45 -3.35
CA LYS A 74 1.90 22.67 -3.61
C LYS A 74 2.62 23.94 -3.17
N ASP A 75 3.25 23.92 -2.00
CA ASP A 75 4.05 25.04 -1.50
C ASP A 75 5.24 25.36 -2.44
N LEU A 76 5.86 24.33 -3.02
CA LEU A 76 6.97 24.43 -3.97
C LEU A 76 6.51 24.73 -5.41
N SER A 77 5.34 24.25 -5.82
CA SER A 77 4.81 24.32 -7.19
C SER A 77 4.20 25.67 -7.53
N LEU A 78 4.15 26.62 -6.59
CA LEU A 78 4.05 28.06 -6.90
C LEU A 78 5.12 28.51 -7.92
N VAL A 79 6.12 27.66 -8.21
CA VAL A 79 7.19 27.86 -9.21
C VAL A 79 7.04 27.01 -10.49
N SER A 80 6.22 25.93 -10.53
CA SER A 80 5.99 25.12 -11.75
C SER A 80 4.73 24.23 -11.65
N GLY A 81 3.83 24.30 -12.64
CA GLY A 81 2.47 23.75 -12.61
C GLY A 81 2.32 22.24 -12.86
N GLU A 82 3.37 21.52 -13.25
CA GLU A 82 3.28 20.12 -13.71
C GLU A 82 3.12 19.09 -12.57
N ASN A 83 3.41 19.47 -11.32
CA ASN A 83 3.46 18.54 -10.20
C ASN A 83 2.09 18.25 -9.54
N ALA A 84 1.09 19.10 -9.78
CA ALA A 84 -0.22 18.97 -9.13
C ALA A 84 -1.05 17.81 -9.71
N GLU A 85 -1.03 17.64 -11.03
CA GLU A 85 -1.82 16.61 -11.73
C GLU A 85 -1.34 15.19 -11.44
N PHE A 86 -0.02 15.00 -11.26
CA PHE A 86 0.56 13.68 -10.93
C PHE A 86 0.00 13.12 -9.61
N MET A 87 -0.25 13.99 -8.63
CA MET A 87 -0.74 13.53 -7.32
C MET A 87 -2.21 13.15 -7.33
N ASP A 88 -3.03 13.70 -8.21
CA ASP A 88 -4.44 13.34 -8.27
C ASP A 88 -4.66 11.91 -8.82
N CYS A 89 -3.66 11.36 -9.51
CA CYS A 89 -3.65 9.97 -10.00
C CYS A 89 -3.16 8.94 -8.96
N CYS A 90 -2.68 9.37 -7.78
CA CYS A 90 -2.09 8.48 -6.79
C CYS A 90 -3.17 7.78 -5.93
N ASN A 91 -3.26 6.46 -6.05
CA ASN A 91 -4.18 5.62 -5.28
C ASN A 91 -3.82 5.52 -3.79
N LEU A 92 -2.60 5.88 -3.39
CA LEU A 92 -2.27 6.06 -1.96
C LEU A 92 -3.04 7.24 -1.31
N LEU A 93 -3.48 8.21 -2.12
CA LEU A 93 -4.32 9.33 -1.69
C LEU A 93 -5.82 9.02 -1.73
N LYS A 94 -6.22 7.83 -2.19
CA LYS A 94 -7.63 7.41 -2.19
C LYS A 94 -7.99 6.78 -0.85
N PHE A 95 -8.70 7.54 -0.02
CA PHE A 95 -9.10 7.08 1.31
C PHE A 95 -10.30 6.12 1.27
N SER A 96 -11.24 6.31 0.34
CA SER A 96 -12.37 5.40 0.10
C SER A 96 -12.13 4.50 -1.10
N VAL A 97 -12.57 3.25 -0.98
CA VAL A 97 -12.74 2.34 -2.11
C VAL A 97 -14.21 2.41 -2.51
N GLU A 98 -14.50 2.89 -3.72
CA GLU A 98 -15.88 3.03 -4.21
C GLU A 98 -16.48 1.68 -4.63
N GLU A 99 -15.64 0.77 -5.14
CA GLU A 99 -16.04 -0.56 -5.59
C GLU A 99 -15.13 -1.62 -4.96
N ILE A 100 -15.70 -2.51 -4.15
CA ILE A 100 -14.98 -3.61 -3.52
C ILE A 100 -14.86 -4.75 -4.53
N MET A 101 -13.63 -5.22 -4.77
CA MET A 101 -13.39 -6.35 -5.67
C MET A 101 -14.05 -7.61 -5.14
N SER A 102 -14.59 -8.41 -6.05
CA SER A 102 -15.05 -9.77 -5.75
C SER A 102 -13.89 -10.67 -5.30
N ASN A 103 -14.20 -11.76 -4.62
CA ASN A 103 -13.19 -12.70 -4.14
C ASN A 103 -12.37 -13.31 -5.28
N GLU A 104 -12.99 -13.52 -6.44
CA GLU A 104 -12.38 -14.03 -7.67
C GLU A 104 -11.35 -13.05 -8.24
N GLU A 105 -11.67 -11.75 -8.23
CA GLU A 105 -10.78 -10.69 -8.69
C GLU A 105 -9.60 -10.50 -7.73
N ILE A 106 -9.84 -10.55 -6.42
CA ILE A 106 -8.79 -10.52 -5.40
C ILE A 106 -7.84 -11.72 -5.60
N LYS A 107 -8.39 -12.92 -5.83
CA LYS A 107 -7.60 -14.13 -6.16
C LYS A 107 -6.71 -13.92 -7.39
N ALA A 108 -7.24 -13.31 -8.45
CA ALA A 108 -6.49 -13.05 -9.67
C ALA A 108 -5.32 -12.06 -9.46
N CYS A 109 -5.51 -11.06 -8.59
CA CYS A 109 -4.46 -10.10 -8.25
C CYS A 109 -3.33 -10.72 -7.41
N ILE A 110 -3.67 -11.54 -6.41
CA ILE A 110 -2.70 -12.18 -5.51
C ILE A 110 -1.99 -13.36 -6.19
N GLY A 111 -2.70 -14.09 -7.08
CA GLY A 111 -2.23 -15.32 -7.72
C GLY A 111 -1.14 -15.16 -8.79
N ARG A 112 -0.82 -13.94 -9.23
CA ARG A 112 0.19 -13.70 -10.29
C ARG A 112 1.62 -14.07 -9.91
N SER A 113 1.94 -14.36 -8.64
CA SER A 113 3.32 -14.67 -8.21
C SER A 113 3.74 -16.15 -8.38
N LYS A 114 2.83 -17.08 -8.72
CA LYS A 114 3.16 -18.52 -8.85
C LYS A 114 3.84 -18.96 -10.16
N LYS A 115 4.40 -18.05 -10.96
CA LYS A 115 5.21 -18.42 -12.13
C LYS A 115 6.59 -17.78 -12.08
N SER A 116 7.48 -18.33 -11.26
CA SER A 116 8.90 -18.33 -11.60
C SER A 116 9.13 -19.45 -12.62
N PRO A 117 9.60 -19.17 -13.85
CA PRO A 117 10.23 -20.22 -14.64
C PRO A 117 11.53 -20.55 -13.94
N ALA A 118 11.63 -21.77 -13.41
CA ALA A 118 12.91 -22.34 -13.02
C ALA A 118 13.87 -22.21 -14.22
N LYS A 119 14.89 -21.36 -14.09
CA LYS A 119 15.97 -21.28 -15.08
C LYS A 119 16.70 -22.62 -15.07
N ARG A 120 16.68 -23.29 -16.23
CA ARG A 120 17.54 -24.42 -16.59
C ARG A 120 18.99 -23.99 -16.64
#